data_AF-A0AAV4S9R4-F1
#
_entry.id   AF-A0AAV4S9R4-F1
#
_cell.length_a   1.000
_cell.length_b   1.000
_cell.length_c   1.000
_cell.angle_alpha   90.00
_cell.angle_beta   90.00
_cell.angle_gamma   90.00
#
_symmetry.space_group_name_H-M   'P 1'
#
loop_
_entity.id
_entity.type
_entity.pdbx_description
1 polymer ?
#
loop_
_entity_poly.entity_id
_entity_poly.type
_entity_poly.pdbx_seq_one_letter_code
_entity_poly.pdbx_strand_id
1 'polypeptide(L)'
;MFLIYIFFGILTVLKGGHLQQVSGLPDENLFVLAASDTSNRYPSQFATDVSYPPSVSEFVSTFTNVLQSSPVLPNLFDLSELQPAALSNFQFEFISKRCRKVGCANSDLIARKVSEPVNQLKVLSVPVILKMYVNSLANYLSDEGVLNSANAASLAMAYSKVMEESAASFVVNDNPDSKFSALTEGFINMLKSVGAFSPEKTPDMAVRIVEEIRQAPQL
;
A
#
# COMPACT_ATOMS: atom_id res chain seq x y z
N MET A 1 6.66 -28.35 14.33
CA MET A 1 5.57 -28.50 13.34
C MET A 1 4.31 -27.90 13.96
N PHE A 2 4.00 -26.64 13.66
CA PHE A 2 2.77 -25.99 14.12
C PHE A 2 2.09 -25.34 12.91
N LEU A 3 0.92 -25.89 12.57
CA LEU A 3 -0.04 -25.33 11.64
C LEU A 3 -0.61 -24.03 12.23
N ILE A 4 -0.67 -22.98 11.43
CA ILE A 4 -1.53 -21.82 11.70
C ILE A 4 -2.63 -21.83 10.64
N TYR A 5 -3.83 -22.14 11.12
CA TYR A 5 -5.10 -22.02 10.42
C TYR A 5 -5.40 -20.52 10.20
N ILE A 6 -5.62 -20.12 8.95
CA ILE A 6 -6.27 -18.83 8.63
C ILE A 6 -7.72 -19.13 8.27
N PHE A 7 -8.62 -18.62 9.11
CA PHE A 7 -10.07 -18.78 9.02
C PHE A 7 -10.65 -18.14 7.76
N PHE A 8 -11.51 -18.91 7.08
CA PHE A 8 -12.51 -18.43 6.12
C PHE A 8 -13.65 -17.75 6.88
N GLY A 9 -13.99 -16.51 6.51
CA GLY A 9 -15.20 -15.82 6.95
C GLY A 9 -16.13 -15.57 5.78
N ILE A 10 -16.94 -16.58 5.43
CA ILE A 10 -18.10 -16.43 4.56
C ILE A 10 -19.24 -15.90 5.43
N LEU A 11 -19.67 -14.65 5.19
CA LEU A 11 -20.85 -14.09 5.84
C LEU A 11 -22.09 -14.49 5.05
N THR A 12 -22.73 -15.56 5.52
CA THR A 12 -24.08 -15.96 5.13
C THR A 12 -25.08 -14.93 5.67
N VAL A 13 -25.74 -14.19 4.77
CA VAL A 13 -27.01 -13.50 5.09
C VAL A 13 -28.14 -14.29 4.44
N LEU A 14 -28.75 -15.16 5.25
CA LEU A 14 -30.05 -15.77 4.98
C LEU A 14 -31.11 -14.92 5.66
N LYS A 15 -31.98 -14.26 4.89
CA LYS A 15 -33.31 -13.87 5.36
C LYS A 15 -34.32 -13.74 4.21
N GLY A 16 -35.18 -14.75 4.10
CA GLY A 16 -36.61 -14.60 3.80
C GLY A 16 -37.05 -14.36 2.34
N GLY A 17 -37.31 -15.47 1.63
CA GLY A 17 -38.50 -15.72 0.80
C GLY A 17 -39.04 -14.67 -0.16
N HIS A 18 -38.93 -14.93 -1.47
CA HIS A 18 -40.06 -15.33 -2.34
C HIS A 18 -39.50 -15.69 -3.72
N LEU A 19 -39.85 -16.87 -4.23
CA LEU A 19 -39.66 -17.18 -5.65
C LEU A 19 -40.67 -16.36 -6.45
N GLN A 20 -40.18 -15.62 -7.44
CA GLN A 20 -40.98 -15.22 -8.60
C GLN A 20 -40.08 -15.19 -9.83
N GLN A 21 -40.25 -16.19 -10.69
CA GLN A 21 -39.87 -16.13 -12.10
C GLN A 21 -40.67 -15.01 -12.76
N VAL A 22 -39.99 -14.08 -13.42
CA VAL A 22 -40.59 -13.26 -14.47
C VAL A 22 -39.71 -13.39 -15.70
N SER A 23 -40.19 -14.22 -16.63
CA SER A 23 -39.68 -14.37 -17.98
C SER A 23 -40.07 -13.14 -18.80
N GLY A 24 -39.11 -12.49 -19.44
CA GLY A 24 -39.37 -11.39 -20.37
C GLY A 24 -38.08 -10.77 -20.92
N LEU A 25 -37.50 -11.38 -21.96
CA LEU A 25 -36.63 -10.72 -22.95
C LEU A 25 -37.53 -10.22 -24.10
N PRO A 26 -37.24 -9.07 -24.74
CA PRO A 26 -36.20 -9.01 -25.78
C PRO A 26 -35.35 -7.72 -25.73
N ASP A 27 -34.03 -7.83 -25.85
CA ASP A 27 -33.18 -7.62 -27.04
C ASP A 27 -32.58 -6.21 -27.18
N GLU A 28 -31.25 -6.24 -27.31
CA GLU A 28 -30.38 -5.26 -27.97
C GLU A 28 -30.40 -3.81 -27.46
N ASN A 29 -29.48 -3.50 -26.55
CA ASN A 29 -28.59 -2.34 -26.69
C ASN A 29 -27.33 -2.49 -25.81
N LEU A 30 -26.25 -2.90 -26.47
CA LEU A 30 -24.89 -2.38 -26.27
C LEU A 30 -24.14 -2.71 -24.96
N PHE A 31 -23.83 -3.99 -24.73
CA PHE A 31 -22.58 -4.36 -24.06
C PHE A 31 -21.48 -4.50 -25.11
N VAL A 32 -20.95 -3.38 -25.59
CA VAL A 32 -19.76 -3.36 -26.45
C VAL A 32 -18.88 -2.16 -26.08
N LEU A 33 -17.66 -2.49 -25.64
CA LEU A 33 -16.42 -1.70 -25.51
C LEU A 33 -16.32 -0.75 -24.30
N ALA A 34 -15.22 -0.74 -23.54
CA ALA A 34 -13.86 -1.15 -23.90
C ALA A 34 -13.26 -2.13 -22.88
N ALA A 35 -12.83 -3.30 -23.37
CA ALA A 35 -11.57 -3.85 -22.89
C ALA A 35 -10.50 -2.82 -23.29
N SER A 36 -10.25 -1.86 -22.41
CA SER A 36 -9.08 -1.01 -22.55
C SER A 36 -7.87 -1.91 -22.36
N ASP A 37 -7.02 -1.91 -23.38
CA ASP A 37 -5.73 -2.57 -23.44
C ASP A 37 -4.99 -2.44 -22.09
N THR A 38 -5.04 -3.49 -21.25
CA THR A 38 -4.42 -3.50 -19.92
C THR A 38 -2.94 -3.83 -19.97
N SER A 39 -2.37 -3.95 -21.16
CA SER A 39 -0.93 -4.13 -21.33
C SER A 39 -0.22 -2.79 -21.12
N ASN A 40 0.52 -2.64 -20.02
CA ASN A 40 1.40 -1.51 -19.66
C ASN A 40 0.79 -0.24 -19.06
N ARG A 41 0.05 -0.32 -17.93
CA ARG A 41 -0.14 0.90 -17.09
C ARG A 41 1.12 1.32 -16.33
N TYR A 42 2.03 0.39 -16.01
CA TYR A 42 3.30 0.72 -15.34
C TYR A 42 4.43 -0.19 -15.83
N PRO A 43 5.43 0.28 -16.61
CA PRO A 43 6.64 -0.51 -16.83
C PRO A 43 7.26 -0.98 -15.52
N SER A 44 7.67 -2.25 -15.48
CA SER A 44 8.40 -2.90 -14.37
C SER A 44 9.69 -2.16 -13.97
N GLN A 45 10.14 -1.20 -14.79
CA GLN A 45 11.31 -0.35 -14.55
C GLN A 45 11.09 0.77 -13.53
N PHE A 46 9.84 1.10 -13.15
CA PHE A 46 9.59 2.23 -12.24
C PHE A 46 10.10 2.05 -10.82
N ALA A 47 10.45 0.83 -10.44
CA ALA A 47 10.98 0.51 -9.12
C ALA A 47 12.51 0.45 -9.05
N THR A 48 13.24 0.28 -10.16
CA THR A 48 14.60 -0.32 -10.13
C THR A 48 15.72 0.55 -10.70
N ASP A 49 15.73 1.86 -10.43
CA ASP A 49 16.89 2.71 -10.75
C ASP A 49 18.06 2.51 -9.76
N VAL A 50 17.87 1.64 -8.77
CA VAL A 50 18.82 1.30 -7.70
C VAL A 50 19.02 -0.21 -7.68
N SER A 51 20.26 -0.66 -7.46
CA SER A 51 20.58 -2.08 -7.31
C SER A 51 20.11 -2.56 -5.93
N TYR A 52 18.88 -3.05 -5.88
CA TYR A 52 18.34 -3.70 -4.68
C TYR A 52 18.84 -5.14 -4.55
N PRO A 53 18.85 -5.71 -3.33
CA PRO A 53 18.97 -7.15 -3.15
C PRO A 53 17.95 -7.91 -4.02
N PRO A 54 18.27 -9.11 -4.52
CA PRO A 54 17.36 -9.89 -5.35
C PRO A 54 15.99 -10.14 -4.69
N SER A 55 15.96 -10.37 -3.38
CA SER A 55 14.72 -10.55 -2.61
C SER A 55 13.83 -9.30 -2.59
N VAL A 56 14.43 -8.11 -2.47
CA VAL A 56 13.71 -6.83 -2.53
C VAL A 56 13.16 -6.61 -3.94
N SER A 57 13.97 -6.86 -4.97
CA SER A 57 13.53 -6.74 -6.37
C SER A 57 12.37 -7.67 -6.70
N GLU A 58 12.43 -8.93 -6.23
CA GLU A 58 11.36 -9.91 -6.41
C GLU A 58 10.08 -9.52 -5.67
N PHE A 59 10.20 -9.04 -4.42
CA PHE A 59 9.07 -8.55 -3.63
C PHE A 59 8.35 -7.41 -4.35
N VAL A 60 9.11 -6.38 -4.77
CA VAL A 60 8.54 -5.20 -5.41
C VAL A 60 7.91 -5.58 -6.76
N SER A 61 8.59 -6.37 -7.58
CA SER A 61 8.06 -6.86 -8.86
C SER A 61 6.75 -7.64 -8.68
N THR A 62 6.71 -8.55 -7.70
CA THR A 62 5.50 -9.32 -7.39
C THR A 62 4.36 -8.43 -6.93
N PHE A 63 4.63 -7.47 -6.02
CA PHE A 63 3.62 -6.52 -5.58
C PHE A 63 3.10 -5.66 -6.74
N THR A 64 3.97 -5.16 -7.61
CA THR A 64 3.59 -4.36 -8.77
C THR A 64 2.71 -5.15 -9.74
N ASN A 65 3.00 -6.43 -9.97
CA ASN A 65 2.14 -7.30 -10.78
C ASN A 65 0.74 -7.44 -10.16
N VAL A 66 0.67 -7.65 -8.84
CA VAL A 66 -0.63 -7.72 -8.13
C VAL A 66 -1.36 -6.39 -8.22
N LEU A 67 -0.67 -5.26 -8.00
CA LEU A 67 -1.23 -3.92 -8.12
C LEU A 67 -1.90 -3.70 -9.47
N GLN A 68 -1.28 -4.14 -10.56
CA GLN A 68 -1.83 -3.99 -11.92
C GLN A 68 -3.08 -4.85 -12.16
N SER A 69 -3.14 -6.04 -11.55
CA SER A 69 -4.25 -6.98 -11.73
C SER A 69 -5.41 -6.79 -10.74
N SER A 70 -5.18 -6.09 -9.62
CA SER A 70 -6.17 -5.88 -8.57
C SER A 70 -7.24 -4.87 -9.00
N PRO A 71 -8.52 -5.10 -8.65
CA PRO A 71 -9.58 -4.11 -8.86
C PRO A 71 -9.51 -2.94 -7.88
N VAL A 72 -8.73 -3.03 -6.80
CA VAL A 72 -8.71 -2.06 -5.69
C VAL A 72 -7.41 -1.26 -5.66
N LEU A 73 -6.27 -1.93 -5.78
CA LEU A 73 -4.95 -1.32 -5.56
C LEU A 73 -4.61 -0.17 -6.52
N PRO A 74 -4.96 -0.19 -7.83
CA PRO A 74 -4.70 0.94 -8.71
C PRO A 74 -5.32 2.24 -8.19
N ASN A 75 -6.56 2.19 -7.71
CA ASN A 75 -7.23 3.37 -7.15
C ASN A 75 -6.61 3.80 -5.82
N LEU A 76 -6.22 2.85 -4.96
CA LEU A 76 -5.56 3.18 -3.69
C LEU A 76 -4.24 3.92 -3.91
N PHE A 77 -3.43 3.46 -4.86
CA PHE A 77 -2.08 3.99 -5.11
C PHE A 77 -2.07 5.23 -6.02
N ASP A 78 -3.15 5.48 -6.77
CA ASP A 78 -3.29 6.71 -7.54
C ASP A 78 -3.69 7.88 -6.64
N LEU A 79 -2.67 8.68 -6.30
CA LEU A 79 -2.78 9.92 -5.54
C LEU A 79 -2.42 11.14 -6.40
N SER A 80 -2.37 11.00 -7.73
CA SER A 80 -1.85 12.03 -8.63
C SER A 80 -2.62 13.35 -8.57
N GLU A 81 -3.91 13.31 -8.19
CA GLU A 81 -4.76 14.48 -7.99
C GLU A 81 -4.61 15.14 -6.60
N LEU A 82 -3.92 14.48 -5.67
CA LEU A 82 -3.73 14.97 -4.30
C LEU A 82 -2.44 15.77 -4.16
N GLN A 83 -2.46 16.72 -3.23
CA GLN A 83 -1.34 17.61 -2.99
C GLN A 83 -0.28 16.96 -2.09
N PRO A 84 1.02 16.99 -2.46
CA PRO A 84 2.11 16.54 -1.60
C PRO A 84 2.10 17.18 -0.21
N ALA A 85 1.73 18.47 -0.12
CA ALA A 85 1.57 19.17 1.15
C ALA A 85 0.49 18.54 2.06
N ALA A 86 -0.60 18.03 1.49
CA ALA A 86 -1.65 17.35 2.26
C ALA A 86 -1.13 16.04 2.85
N LEU A 87 -0.41 15.24 2.06
CA LEU A 87 0.24 14.02 2.55
C LEU A 87 1.31 14.33 3.61
N SER A 88 2.13 15.36 3.39
CA SER A 88 3.15 15.82 4.35
C SER A 88 2.51 16.17 5.71
N ASN A 89 1.46 16.98 5.71
CA ASN A 89 0.74 17.37 6.93
C ASN A 89 0.12 16.15 7.61
N PHE A 90 -0.53 15.26 6.85
CA PHE A 90 -1.07 14.01 7.36
C PHE A 90 0.01 13.17 8.05
N GLN A 91 1.14 12.96 7.38
CA GLN A 91 2.25 12.15 7.92
C GLN A 91 2.84 12.76 9.18
N PHE A 92 3.01 14.08 9.22
CA PHE A 92 3.51 14.76 10.41
C PHE A 92 2.61 14.51 11.63
N GLU A 93 1.30 14.74 11.47
CA GLU A 93 0.32 14.53 12.55
C GLU A 93 0.20 13.07 12.95
N PHE A 94 0.11 12.18 11.96
CA PHE A 94 -0.04 10.75 12.17
C PHE A 94 1.16 10.17 12.93
N ILE A 95 2.38 10.45 12.45
CA ILE A 95 3.62 9.94 13.03
C ILE A 95 3.81 10.55 14.42
N SER A 96 3.64 11.87 14.60
CA SER A 96 3.79 12.52 15.90
C SER A 96 2.84 11.93 16.93
N LYS A 97 1.55 11.80 16.60
CA LYS A 97 0.53 11.25 17.51
C LYS A 97 0.83 9.80 17.87
N ARG A 98 1.21 8.98 16.90
CA ARG A 98 1.47 7.55 17.12
C ARG A 98 2.75 7.34 17.91
N CYS A 99 3.83 8.03 17.56
CA CYS A 99 5.11 8.03 18.28
C CYS A 99 4.92 8.41 19.75
N ARG A 100 4.16 9.48 20.04
CA ARG A 100 3.84 9.88 21.41
C ARG A 100 3.06 8.80 22.15
N LYS A 101 2.09 8.15 21.50
CA LYS A 101 1.29 7.08 22.11
C LYS A 101 2.11 5.85 22.47
N VAL A 102 3.13 5.52 21.67
CA VAL A 102 3.96 4.32 21.88
C VAL A 102 5.29 4.61 22.58
N GLY A 103 5.53 5.85 23.01
CA GLY A 103 6.70 6.23 23.81
C GLY A 103 7.98 6.49 23.02
N CYS A 104 7.91 6.80 21.72
CA CYS A 104 9.10 7.16 20.94
C CYS A 104 9.71 8.48 21.44
N ALA A 105 11.02 8.48 21.70
CA ALA A 105 11.76 9.71 21.93
C ALA A 105 11.76 10.59 20.67
N ASN A 106 11.69 11.91 20.85
CA ASN A 106 11.77 12.89 19.75
C ASN A 106 10.69 12.70 18.65
N SER A 107 9.45 12.41 19.04
CA SER A 107 8.33 12.14 18.13
C SER A 107 8.19 13.18 16.99
N ASP A 108 8.24 14.47 17.32
CA ASP A 108 8.10 15.56 16.34
C ASP A 108 9.27 15.63 15.36
N LEU A 109 10.48 15.27 15.80
CA LEU A 109 11.66 15.21 14.94
C LEU A 109 11.55 14.04 13.95
N ILE A 110 11.08 12.88 14.41
CA ILE A 110 10.83 11.72 13.53
C ILE A 110 9.77 12.08 12.49
N ALA A 111 8.68 12.70 12.93
CA ALA A 111 7.61 13.14 12.05
C ALA A 111 8.11 14.12 10.98
N ARG A 112 8.88 15.16 11.36
CA ARG A 112 9.49 16.11 10.42
C ARG A 112 10.39 15.44 9.40
N LYS A 113 11.24 14.51 9.85
CA LYS A 113 12.16 13.78 8.97
C LYS A 113 11.44 13.11 7.81
N VAL A 114 10.24 12.57 8.05
CA VAL A 114 9.43 11.91 7.01
C VAL A 114 8.61 12.92 6.20
N SER A 115 7.96 13.88 6.84
CA SER A 115 7.02 14.78 6.19
C SER A 115 7.71 15.84 5.30
N GLU A 116 8.85 16.39 5.75
CA GLU A 116 9.51 17.49 5.04
C GLU A 116 9.96 17.12 3.61
N PRO A 117 10.57 15.94 3.36
CA PRO A 117 10.88 15.49 2.01
C PRO A 117 9.65 15.32 1.12
N VAL A 118 8.52 14.87 1.66
CA VAL A 118 7.27 14.73 0.90
C VAL A 118 6.77 16.08 0.39
N ASN A 119 6.91 17.13 1.19
CA ASN A 119 6.50 18.48 0.81
C ASN A 119 7.35 19.06 -0.35
N GLN A 120 8.48 18.45 -0.69
CA GLN A 120 9.33 18.85 -1.82
C GLN A 120 8.93 18.16 -3.13
N LEU A 121 8.09 17.14 -3.06
CA LEU A 121 7.57 16.47 -4.25
C LEU A 121 6.63 17.41 -5.00
N LYS A 122 6.63 17.29 -6.33
CA LYS A 122 5.67 18.02 -7.18
C LYS A 122 4.37 17.24 -7.39
N VAL A 123 4.48 15.91 -7.50
CA VAL A 123 3.34 15.02 -7.79
C VAL A 123 3.46 13.73 -6.98
N LEU A 124 2.32 13.23 -6.50
CA LEU A 124 2.19 11.94 -5.83
C LEU A 124 1.85 10.84 -6.85
N SER A 125 2.72 10.66 -7.85
CA SER A 125 2.53 9.64 -8.88
C SER A 125 2.65 8.22 -8.31
N VAL A 126 2.03 7.23 -8.96
CA VAL A 126 2.10 5.82 -8.52
C VAL A 126 3.54 5.32 -8.31
N PRO A 127 4.53 5.61 -9.17
CA PRO A 127 5.93 5.27 -8.91
C PRO A 127 6.49 5.86 -7.61
N VAL A 128 6.15 7.12 -7.30
CA VAL A 128 6.57 7.78 -6.05
C VAL A 128 5.95 7.07 -4.85
N ILE A 129 4.66 6.75 -4.91
CA ILE A 129 3.95 6.07 -3.81
C ILE A 129 4.43 4.62 -3.63
N LEU A 130 4.75 3.90 -4.72
CA LEU A 130 5.38 2.58 -4.66
C LEU A 130 6.73 2.62 -3.96
N LYS A 131 7.59 3.59 -4.29
CA LYS A 131 8.86 3.80 -3.59
C LYS A 131 8.63 4.05 -2.10
N MET A 132 7.71 4.95 -1.76
CA MET A 132 7.43 5.34 -0.38
C MET A 132 6.92 4.20 0.50
N TYR A 133 6.07 3.30 0.00
CA TYR A 133 5.38 2.29 0.83
C TYR A 133 5.76 0.85 0.52
N VAL A 134 6.24 0.53 -0.68
CA VAL A 134 6.54 -0.83 -1.11
C VAL A 134 8.05 -1.07 -1.08
N ASN A 135 8.84 -0.19 -1.70
CA ASN A 135 10.30 -0.32 -1.65
C ASN A 135 10.82 -0.13 -0.23
N SER A 136 10.36 0.91 0.47
CA SER A 136 10.79 1.19 1.84
C SER A 136 10.48 0.01 2.79
N LEU A 137 9.30 -0.61 2.64
CA LEU A 137 8.93 -1.81 3.40
C LEU A 137 9.85 -2.97 3.06
N ALA A 138 10.06 -3.24 1.78
CA ALA A 138 10.87 -4.36 1.33
C ALA A 138 12.32 -4.24 1.83
N ASN A 139 12.92 -3.05 1.70
CA ASN A 139 14.25 -2.76 2.22
C ASN A 139 14.32 -2.91 3.73
N TYR A 140 13.38 -2.32 4.46
CA TYR A 140 13.32 -2.45 5.91
C TYR A 140 13.18 -3.93 6.35
N LEU A 141 12.27 -4.70 5.75
CA LEU A 141 12.12 -6.12 6.07
C LEU A 141 13.36 -6.93 5.70
N SER A 142 14.10 -6.54 4.67
CA SER A 142 15.37 -7.16 4.29
C SER A 142 16.46 -6.88 5.33
N ASP A 143 16.57 -5.64 5.81
CA ASP A 143 17.52 -5.26 6.87
C ASP A 143 17.23 -5.99 8.18
N GLU A 144 15.94 -6.18 8.49
CA GLU A 144 15.47 -6.92 9.66
C GLU A 144 15.62 -8.45 9.52
N GLY A 145 16.08 -8.94 8.37
CA GLY A 145 16.22 -10.37 8.07
C GLY A 145 14.90 -11.12 7.90
N VAL A 146 13.78 -10.40 7.83
CA VAL A 146 12.43 -10.96 7.62
C VAL A 146 12.22 -11.31 6.14
N LEU A 147 12.64 -10.43 5.23
CA LEU A 147 12.54 -10.63 3.79
C LEU A 147 13.79 -11.32 3.25
N ASN A 148 13.61 -12.41 2.52
CA ASN A 148 14.67 -13.17 1.85
C ASN A 148 14.14 -13.84 0.57
N SER A 149 15.05 -14.43 -0.22
CA SER A 149 14.69 -15.04 -1.51
C SER A 149 13.70 -16.21 -1.41
N ALA A 150 13.53 -16.83 -0.23
CA ALA A 150 12.59 -17.93 -0.07
C ALA A 150 11.14 -17.46 0.17
N ASN A 151 10.95 -16.21 0.62
CA ASN A 151 9.63 -15.70 1.01
C ASN A 151 9.23 -14.39 0.32
N ALA A 152 10.06 -13.82 -0.56
CA ALA A 152 9.82 -12.51 -1.17
C ALA A 152 8.47 -12.41 -1.90
N ALA A 153 8.19 -13.34 -2.81
CA ALA A 153 6.92 -13.35 -3.53
C ALA A 153 5.72 -13.56 -2.58
N SER A 154 5.82 -14.46 -1.61
CA SER A 154 4.73 -14.74 -0.65
C SER A 154 4.46 -13.55 0.28
N LEU A 155 5.49 -12.86 0.76
CA LEU A 155 5.34 -11.66 1.56
C LEU A 155 4.76 -10.50 0.75
N ALA A 156 5.14 -10.36 -0.53
CA ALA A 156 4.56 -9.36 -1.42
C ALA A 156 3.06 -9.59 -1.61
N MET A 157 2.64 -10.83 -1.88
CA MET A 157 1.22 -11.20 -1.99
C MET A 157 0.47 -10.95 -0.67
N ALA A 158 1.06 -11.30 0.47
CA ALA A 158 0.47 -11.02 1.78
C ALA A 158 0.30 -9.51 2.01
N TYR A 159 1.30 -8.71 1.63
CA TYR A 159 1.21 -7.26 1.74
C TYR A 159 0.15 -6.65 0.82
N SER A 160 0.03 -7.14 -0.42
CA SER A 160 -1.04 -6.73 -1.33
C SER A 160 -2.43 -6.96 -0.71
N LYS A 161 -2.65 -8.12 -0.09
CA LYS A 161 -3.91 -8.43 0.61
C LYS A 161 -4.16 -7.49 1.80
N VAL A 162 -3.13 -7.21 2.61
CA VAL A 162 -3.23 -6.23 3.72
C VAL A 162 -3.59 -4.85 3.19
N MET A 163 -3.06 -4.44 2.04
CA MET A 163 -3.40 -3.16 1.40
C MET A 163 -4.83 -3.12 0.88
N GLU A 164 -5.34 -4.21 0.31
CA GLU A 164 -6.74 -4.32 -0.11
C GLU A 164 -7.70 -4.25 1.08
N GLU A 165 -7.40 -4.97 2.16
CA GLU A 165 -8.18 -4.92 3.42
C GLU A 165 -8.15 -3.51 4.04
N SER A 166 -6.99 -2.85 4.01
CA SER A 166 -6.84 -1.48 4.48
C SER A 166 -7.64 -0.50 3.61
N ALA A 167 -7.62 -0.67 2.28
CA ALA A 167 -8.43 0.14 1.38
C ALA A 167 -9.92 0.03 1.72
N ALA A 168 -10.43 -1.20 1.89
CA ALA A 168 -11.83 -1.44 2.26
C ALA A 168 -12.21 -0.82 3.61
N SER A 169 -11.26 -0.66 4.53
CA SER A 169 -11.50 -0.13 5.87
C SER A 169 -11.44 1.39 5.95
N PHE A 170 -10.63 2.03 5.11
CA PHE A 170 -10.28 3.45 5.27
C PHE A 170 -10.56 4.33 4.05
N VAL A 171 -10.70 3.78 2.83
CA VAL A 171 -11.03 4.59 1.64
C VAL A 171 -12.51 4.99 1.68
N VAL A 172 -12.76 6.29 1.52
CA VAL A 172 -14.10 6.89 1.54
C VAL A 172 -14.28 7.67 0.23
N ASN A 173 -15.37 7.38 -0.51
CA ASN A 173 -15.58 7.89 -1.87
C ASN A 173 -15.52 9.42 -1.99
N ASP A 174 -15.95 10.15 -0.96
CA ASP A 174 -16.00 11.62 -0.95
C ASP A 174 -14.86 12.27 -0.14
N ASN A 175 -13.86 11.49 0.26
CA ASN A 175 -12.69 11.98 0.98
C ASN A 175 -11.42 11.31 0.42
N PRO A 176 -10.85 11.84 -0.68
CA PRO A 176 -9.71 11.20 -1.33
C PRO A 176 -8.45 11.18 -0.44
N ASP A 177 -8.32 12.11 0.51
CA ASP A 177 -7.24 12.10 1.52
C ASP A 177 -7.30 10.88 2.45
N SER A 178 -8.45 10.18 2.52
CA SER A 178 -8.57 8.96 3.33
C SER A 178 -7.70 7.82 2.78
N LYS A 179 -7.28 7.89 1.50
CA LYS A 179 -6.26 7.00 0.93
C LYS A 179 -4.92 7.10 1.68
N PHE A 180 -4.56 8.25 2.26
CA PHE A 180 -3.36 8.38 3.10
C PHE A 180 -3.42 7.48 4.34
N SER A 181 -4.60 7.40 4.96
CA SER A 181 -4.83 6.51 6.10
C SER A 181 -4.77 5.04 5.69
N ALA A 182 -5.39 4.69 4.56
CA ALA A 182 -5.37 3.33 4.03
C ALA A 182 -3.93 2.86 3.73
N LEU A 183 -3.11 3.67 3.07
CA LEU A 183 -1.70 3.33 2.79
C LEU A 183 -0.88 3.19 4.08
N THR A 184 -1.03 4.16 4.99
CA THR A 184 -0.22 4.20 6.22
C THR A 184 -0.59 3.06 7.19
N GLU A 185 -1.88 2.78 7.39
CA GLU A 185 -2.31 1.67 8.24
C GLU A 185 -2.03 0.31 7.57
N GLY A 186 -2.12 0.21 6.24
CA GLY A 186 -1.74 -1.01 5.50
C GLY A 186 -0.26 -1.36 5.70
N PHE A 187 0.62 -0.36 5.54
CA PHE A 187 2.07 -0.48 5.79
C PHE A 187 2.36 -0.97 7.21
N ILE A 188 1.73 -0.32 8.19
CA ILE A 188 1.92 -0.65 9.61
C ILE A 188 1.36 -2.02 9.98
N ASN A 189 0.20 -2.38 9.44
CA ASN A 189 -0.43 -3.68 9.73
C ASN A 189 0.41 -4.83 9.18
N MET A 190 1.07 -4.62 8.03
CA MET A 190 2.03 -5.59 7.52
C MET A 190 3.25 -5.73 8.44
N LEU A 191 3.82 -4.62 8.91
CA LEU A 191 4.94 -4.67 9.86
C LEU A 191 4.58 -5.37 11.18
N LYS A 192 3.38 -5.13 11.69
CA LYS A 192 2.87 -5.81 12.90
C LYS A 192 2.68 -7.31 12.65
N SER A 193 2.14 -7.71 11.50
CA SER A 193 1.84 -9.12 11.20
C SER A 193 3.10 -9.98 11.12
N VAL A 194 4.22 -9.39 10.70
CA VAL A 194 5.53 -10.06 10.63
C VAL A 194 6.42 -9.81 11.87
N GLY A 195 5.91 -9.12 12.89
CA GLY A 195 6.65 -8.84 14.12
C GLY A 195 7.82 -7.84 13.96
N ALA A 196 7.84 -7.07 12.87
CA ALA A 196 8.89 -6.10 12.57
C ALA A 196 8.55 -4.68 13.03
N PHE A 197 7.40 -4.47 13.69
CA PHE A 197 7.01 -3.16 14.22
C PHE A 197 7.35 -3.02 15.71
N SER A 198 8.14 -1.99 16.05
CA SER A 198 8.30 -1.55 17.44
C SER A 198 8.58 -0.04 17.55
N PRO A 199 8.33 0.58 18.73
CA PRO A 199 8.56 2.00 18.96
C PRO A 199 10.03 2.40 18.71
N GLU A 200 10.97 1.58 19.17
CA GLU A 200 12.40 1.83 19.02
C GLU A 200 12.90 1.77 17.57
N LYS A 201 12.23 1.01 16.69
CA LYS A 201 12.57 0.90 15.26
C LYS A 201 11.87 1.91 14.35
N THR A 202 10.99 2.74 14.93
CA THR A 202 10.26 3.77 14.17
C THR A 202 11.18 4.78 13.46
N PRO A 203 12.30 5.23 14.06
CA PRO A 203 13.29 6.04 13.36
C PRO A 203 13.91 5.35 12.14
N ASP A 204 14.19 4.06 12.20
CA ASP A 204 14.84 3.32 11.11
C ASP A 204 13.89 3.16 9.91
N MET A 205 12.61 2.89 10.19
CA MET A 205 11.56 2.89 9.18
C MET A 205 11.42 4.27 8.51
N ALA A 206 11.46 5.34 9.30
CA ALA A 206 11.42 6.71 8.79
C ALA A 206 12.61 7.00 7.85
N VAL A 207 13.81 6.52 8.19
CA VAL A 207 14.99 6.66 7.32
C VAL A 207 14.76 5.99 5.98
N ARG A 208 14.24 4.76 5.95
CA ARG A 208 13.97 4.03 4.69
C ARG A 208 12.95 4.72 3.80
N ILE A 209 11.86 5.23 4.37
CA ILE A 209 10.86 6.01 3.60
C ILE A 209 11.53 7.24 2.96
N VAL A 210 12.36 7.95 3.72
CA VAL A 210 13.02 9.17 3.26
C VAL A 210 14.06 8.90 2.18
N GLU A 211 14.82 7.81 2.28
CA GLU A 211 15.76 7.37 1.24
C GLU A 211 15.05 7.13 -0.09
N GLU A 212 13.91 6.43 -0.06
CA GLU A 212 13.10 6.15 -1.24
C GLU A 212 12.49 7.42 -1.85
N ILE A 213 12.02 8.38 -1.02
CA ILE A 213 11.52 9.68 -1.48
C ILE A 213 12.62 10.45 -2.23
N ARG A 214 13.84 10.48 -1.69
CA ARG A 214 14.97 11.19 -2.34
C ARG A 214 15.35 10.57 -3.67
N GLN A 215 15.16 9.26 -3.81
CA GLN A 215 15.41 8.52 -5.04
C GLN A 215 14.19 8.50 -5.97
N ALA A 216 13.08 9.13 -5.61
CA ALA A 216 11.89 9.17 -6.44
C ALA A 216 12.05 10.20 -7.57
N PRO A 217 11.51 9.93 -8.77
CA PRO A 217 11.56 10.87 -9.88
C PRO A 217 10.88 12.19 -9.46
N GLN A 218 11.62 13.29 -9.52
CA GLN A 218 11.13 14.64 -9.14
C GLN A 218 10.28 15.30 -10.24
N LEU A 219 9.57 14.49 -11.03
CA LEU A 219 8.87 14.90 -12.26
C LEU A 219 7.91 16.07 -11.98
#